data_AF-A0A7C3TYU5-F1
#
_entry.id   AF-A0A7C3TYU5-F1
#
_cell.length_a   1.000
_cell.length_b   1.000
_cell.length_c   1.000
_cell.angle_alpha   90.00
_cell.angle_beta   90.00
_cell.angle_gamma   90.00
#
_symmetry.space_group_name_H-M   'P 1'
#
loop_
_entity.id
_entity.type
_entity.pdbx_description
1 polymer ?
#
loop_
_entity_poly.entity_id
_entity_poly.type
_entity_poly.pdbx_seq_one_letter_code
_entity_poly.pdbx_strand_id
1 'polypeptide(L)'
;MAWGKESVILATAKPLSQETVAELRMALKKKRVELVFAPSAAIAQGLEMLERNRSEGLPRLGEKLLEREFIETPHLIEALRVQRFSPQPLGEILCEMGVLWPEDLKTVLEEPEEQTG
;
A
#
# COMPACT_ATOMS: atom_id res chain seq x y z
N MET A 1 19.86 8.87 -12.36
CA MET A 1 19.31 7.61 -12.94
C MET A 1 17.84 7.54 -12.56
N ALA A 2 16.93 7.47 -13.52
CA ALA A 2 15.49 7.38 -13.22
C ALA A 2 15.07 5.91 -13.20
N TRP A 3 14.74 5.38 -12.02
CA TRP A 3 14.17 4.03 -11.87
C TRP A 3 12.68 4.06 -12.20
N GLY A 4 12.21 3.09 -12.99
CA GLY A 4 10.83 3.03 -13.50
C GLY A 4 9.98 1.93 -12.86
N LYS A 5 8.68 1.90 -13.19
CA LYS A 5 7.67 0.93 -12.68
C LYS A 5 8.06 -0.57 -12.84
N GLU A 6 8.99 -0.85 -13.74
CA GLU A 6 9.43 -2.20 -14.16
C GLU A 6 10.71 -2.70 -13.47
N SER A 7 11.36 -1.84 -12.66
CA SER A 7 12.60 -2.16 -11.96
C SER A 7 12.41 -2.10 -10.45
N VAL A 8 13.08 -3.00 -9.73
CA VAL A 8 13.16 -2.99 -8.27
C VAL A 8 14.61 -3.13 -7.83
N ILE A 9 14.96 -2.43 -6.76
CA ILE A 9 16.24 -2.53 -6.07
C ILE A 9 16.01 -3.28 -4.78
N LEU A 10 16.84 -4.29 -4.50
CA LEU A 10 16.81 -5.05 -3.27
C LEU A 10 18.12 -4.84 -2.52
N ALA A 11 18.02 -4.31 -1.30
CA ALA A 11 19.15 -4.26 -0.39
C ALA A 11 19.37 -5.65 0.24
N THR A 12 20.61 -6.13 0.27
CA THR A 12 20.97 -7.38 0.91
C THR A 12 22.23 -7.23 1.76
N ALA A 13 22.25 -7.88 2.92
CA ALA A 13 23.40 -7.89 3.82
C ALA A 13 24.49 -8.89 3.41
N LYS A 14 24.14 -9.84 2.53
CA LYS A 14 25.05 -10.88 2.05
C LYS A 14 24.78 -11.23 0.59
N PRO A 15 25.75 -11.80 -0.14
CA PRO A 15 25.52 -12.28 -1.49
C PRO A 15 24.37 -13.30 -1.50
N LEU A 16 23.47 -13.16 -2.48
CA LEU A 16 22.40 -14.12 -2.73
C LEU A 16 22.86 -15.11 -3.81
N SER A 17 22.43 -16.38 -3.69
CA SER A 17 22.71 -17.40 -4.71
C SER A 17 21.96 -17.08 -6.01
N GLN A 18 22.44 -17.60 -7.14
CA GLN A 18 21.76 -17.40 -8.43
C GLN A 18 20.33 -17.95 -8.43
N GLU A 19 20.10 -19.05 -7.70
CA GLU A 19 18.78 -19.65 -7.47
C GLU A 19 17.83 -18.69 -6.75
N THR A 20 18.23 -18.16 -5.59
CA THR A 20 17.41 -17.19 -4.85
C THR A 20 17.10 -15.94 -5.67
N VAL A 21 18.05 -15.45 -6.46
CA VAL A 21 17.82 -14.30 -7.34
C VAL A 21 16.84 -14.63 -8.47
N ALA A 22 16.87 -15.85 -9.01
CA ALA A 22 15.91 -16.30 -10.02
C ALA A 22 14.49 -16.39 -9.43
N GLU A 23 14.34 -16.96 -8.24
CA GLU A 23 13.07 -17.02 -7.51
C GLU A 23 12.51 -15.62 -7.24
N LEU A 24 13.34 -14.69 -6.77
CA LEU A 24 12.94 -13.30 -6.52
C LEU A 24 12.43 -12.61 -7.79
N ARG A 25 13.09 -12.83 -8.93
CA ARG A 25 12.62 -12.28 -10.22
C ARG A 25 11.24 -12.80 -10.59
N MET A 26 11.00 -14.09 -10.41
CA MET A 26 9.70 -14.70 -10.68
C MET A 26 8.62 -14.18 -9.72
N ALA A 27 8.91 -14.15 -8.42
CA ALA A 27 7.95 -13.73 -7.39
C ALA A 27 7.55 -12.26 -7.53
N LEU A 28 8.51 -11.37 -7.79
CA LEU A 28 8.27 -9.92 -7.87
C LEU A 28 7.57 -9.50 -9.17
N LYS A 29 7.51 -10.37 -10.18
CA LYS A 29 6.98 -10.06 -11.52
C LYS A 29 7.57 -8.76 -12.10
N LYS A 30 8.85 -8.49 -11.80
CA LYS A 30 9.59 -7.32 -12.27
C LYS A 30 10.60 -7.72 -13.33
N LYS A 31 10.76 -6.90 -14.36
CA LYS A 31 11.69 -7.15 -15.46
C LYS A 31 13.14 -6.98 -15.05
N ARG A 32 13.43 -6.11 -14.07
CA ARG A 32 14.78 -5.89 -13.54
C ARG A 32 14.78 -5.93 -12.02
N VAL A 33 15.65 -6.76 -11.48
CA VAL A 33 15.95 -6.86 -10.04
C VAL A 33 17.44 -6.57 -9.88
N GLU A 34 17.74 -5.42 -9.30
CA GLU A 34 19.11 -4.97 -9.01
C GLU A 34 19.40 -5.19 -7.53
N LEU A 35 20.52 -5.84 -7.22
CA LEU A 35 20.92 -6.07 -5.84
C LEU A 35 21.92 -5.01 -5.40
N VAL A 36 21.70 -4.44 -4.23
CA VAL A 36 22.62 -3.51 -3.58
C VAL A 36 23.06 -4.11 -2.25
N PHE A 37 24.35 -4.06 -1.96
CA PHE A 37 24.87 -4.48 -0.67
C PHE A 37 24.68 -3.37 0.36
N ALA A 38 24.07 -3.69 1.49
CA ALA A 38 23.89 -2.76 2.59
C ALA A 38 24.10 -3.49 3.92
N PRO A 39 24.73 -2.86 4.93
CA PRO A 39 24.84 -3.45 6.26
C PRO A 39 23.46 -3.80 6.82
N SER A 40 23.33 -4.91 7.55
CA SER A 40 22.06 -5.32 8.17
C SER A 40 21.44 -4.22 9.03
N ALA A 41 22.27 -3.41 9.70
CA ALA A 41 21.81 -2.25 10.49
C ALA A 41 21.15 -1.17 9.63
N ALA A 42 21.67 -0.89 8.43
CA ALA A 42 21.08 0.07 7.51
C ALA A 42 19.77 -0.45 6.90
N ILE A 43 19.71 -1.75 6.59
CA ILE A 43 18.47 -2.40 6.14
C ILE A 43 17.41 -2.33 7.23
N ALA A 44 17.76 -2.69 8.47
CA ALA A 44 16.85 -2.64 9.61
C ALA A 44 16.33 -1.22 9.88
N GLN A 45 17.22 -0.21 9.87
CA GLN A 45 16.83 1.19 10.01
C GLN A 45 15.86 1.62 8.90
N GLY A 46 16.12 1.24 7.65
CA GLY A 46 15.23 1.53 6.53
C GLY A 46 13.85 0.89 6.69
N LEU A 47 13.78 -0.35 7.18
CA LEU A 47 12.52 -1.03 7.48
C LEU A 47 11.76 -0.32 8.61
N GLU A 48 12.43 0.05 9.69
CA GLU A 48 11.85 0.78 10.82
C GLU A 48 11.26 2.13 10.36
N MET A 49 11.95 2.85 9.47
CA MET A 49 11.43 4.10 8.88
C MET A 49 10.19 3.87 8.02
N LEU A 50 10.14 2.77 7.26
CA LEU A 50 8.96 2.42 6.45
C LEU A 50 7.77 2.00 7.32
N GLU A 51 8.02 1.30 8.42
CA GLU A 51 7.00 0.92 9.40
C GLU A 51 6.45 2.15 10.12
N ARG A 52 7.31 3.07 10.57
CA ARG A 52 6.88 4.37 11.11
C ARG A 52 6.03 5.14 10.13
N ASN A 53 6.44 5.29 8.87
CA ASN A 53 5.63 5.98 7.86
C ASN A 53 4.34 5.23 7.49
N ARG A 54 4.28 3.91 7.67
CA ARG A 54 3.04 3.13 7.47
C ARG A 54 2.05 3.39 8.62
N SER A 55 2.56 3.66 9.82
CA SER A 55 1.77 3.98 11.01
C SER A 55 1.49 5.48 11.16
N GLU A 56 2.31 6.36 10.56
CA GLU A 56 2.20 7.84 10.63
C GLU A 56 1.58 8.47 9.37
N GLY A 57 1.20 7.66 8.37
CA GLY A 57 0.32 8.10 7.30
C GLY A 57 -1.12 8.08 7.83
N LEU A 58 -1.81 9.22 7.80
CA LEU A 58 -3.24 9.32 8.10
C LEU A 58 -3.99 8.11 7.54
N PRO A 59 -4.83 7.42 8.35
CA PRO A 59 -5.49 6.21 7.90
C PRO A 59 -6.25 6.52 6.61
N ARG A 60 -5.96 5.73 5.58
CA ARG A 60 -6.53 5.93 4.25
C ARG A 60 -8.04 5.80 4.37
N LEU A 61 -8.82 6.47 3.52
CA LEU A 61 -10.29 6.42 3.57
C LEU A 61 -10.84 4.99 3.75
N GLY A 62 -10.31 4.02 3.01
CA GLY A 62 -10.73 2.61 3.12
C GLY A 62 -10.44 1.97 4.48
N GLU A 63 -9.35 2.34 5.15
CA GLU A 63 -9.01 1.84 6.50
C GLU A 63 -9.98 2.43 7.53
N LYS A 64 -10.24 3.75 7.47
CA LYS A 64 -11.24 4.41 8.34
C LYS A 64 -12.63 3.79 8.20
N LEU A 65 -13.04 3.46 6.97
CA LEU A 65 -14.34 2.85 6.71
C LEU A 65 -14.43 1.40 7.23
N LEU A 66 -13.32 0.65 7.21
CA LEU A 66 -13.25 -0.71 7.77
C LEU A 66 -13.24 -0.70 9.30
N GLU A 67 -12.43 0.16 9.91
CA GLU A 67 -12.31 0.30 11.36
C GLU A 67 -13.64 0.66 12.03
N ARG A 68 -14.50 1.38 11.31
CA ARG A 68 -15.84 1.79 11.76
C ARG A 68 -16.96 0.87 11.32
N GLU A 69 -16.62 -0.24 10.67
CA GLU A 69 -17.59 -1.24 10.20
C GLU A 69 -18.62 -0.70 9.19
N PHE A 70 -18.35 0.45 8.53
CA PHE A 70 -19.20 0.97 7.46
C PHE A 70 -19.15 0.09 6.21
N ILE A 71 -18.01 -0.57 5.98
CA ILE A 71 -17.81 -1.54 4.90
C ILE A 71 -17.05 -2.74 5.46
N GLU A 72 -17.10 -3.86 4.73
CA GLU A 72 -16.27 -5.04 5.01
C GLU A 72 -15.09 -5.11 4.04
N THR A 73 -14.06 -5.89 4.40
CA THR A 73 -12.89 -6.14 3.56
C THR A 73 -13.22 -6.52 2.10
N PRO A 74 -14.18 -7.43 1.80
CA PRO A 74 -14.54 -7.74 0.42
C PRO A 74 -15.08 -6.53 -0.37
N HIS A 75 -15.84 -5.63 0.27
CA HIS A 75 -16.35 -4.42 -0.38
C HIS A 75 -15.22 -3.50 -0.80
N LEU A 76 -14.24 -3.29 0.08
CA LEU A 76 -13.07 -2.46 -0.21
C LEU A 76 -12.20 -3.06 -1.33
N ILE A 77 -11.98 -4.38 -1.31
CA ILE A 77 -11.21 -5.06 -2.36
C ILE A 77 -11.87 -4.87 -3.72
N GLU A 78 -13.19 -5.04 -3.80
CA GLU A 78 -13.90 -4.94 -5.07
C GLU A 78 -13.96 -3.49 -5.59
N ALA A 79 -14.21 -2.52 -4.71
CA ALA A 79 -14.17 -1.11 -5.07
C ALA A 79 -12.77 -0.67 -5.58
N LEU A 80 -11.70 -1.15 -4.94
CA LEU A 80 -10.32 -0.91 -5.39
C LEU A 80 -10.03 -1.55 -6.76
N ARG A 81 -10.62 -2.71 -7.07
CA ARG A 81 -10.50 -3.32 -8.41
C ARG A 81 -11.15 -2.44 -9.47
N VAL A 82 -12.34 -1.91 -9.19
CA VAL A 82 -13.05 -0.98 -10.10
C VAL A 82 -12.25 0.31 -10.26
N GLN A 83 -11.78 0.91 -9.16
CA GLN A 83 -11.03 2.16 -9.17
C GLN A 83 -9.75 2.09 -10.02
N ARG A 84 -9.13 0.92 -10.16
CA ARG A 84 -7.93 0.77 -11.02
C ARG A 84 -8.21 1.09 -12.49
N PHE A 85 -9.45 1.01 -12.93
CA PHE A 85 -9.88 1.23 -14.31
C PHE A 85 -10.87 2.39 -14.45
N SER A 86 -11.25 3.03 -13.34
CA SER A 86 -12.17 4.18 -13.31
C SER A 86 -11.46 5.41 -12.74
N PRO A 87 -11.68 6.62 -13.29
CA PRO A 87 -11.20 7.86 -12.68
C PRO A 87 -11.97 8.26 -11.42
N GLN A 88 -13.03 7.54 -11.05
CA GLN A 88 -13.89 7.88 -9.90
C GLN A 88 -13.17 7.71 -8.55
N PRO A 89 -13.47 8.58 -7.57
CA PRO A 89 -13.04 8.39 -6.18
C PRO A 89 -13.56 7.09 -5.57
N LEU A 90 -12.76 6.50 -4.68
CA LEU A 90 -13.09 5.23 -4.02
C LEU A 90 -14.42 5.30 -3.25
N GLY A 91 -14.67 6.41 -2.55
CA GLY A 91 -15.91 6.61 -1.79
C GLY A 91 -17.15 6.60 -2.68
N GLU A 92 -17.09 7.25 -3.85
CA GLU A 92 -18.18 7.26 -4.82
C GLU A 92 -18.46 5.86 -5.37
N ILE A 93 -17.41 5.11 -5.69
CA ILE A 93 -17.52 3.70 -6.14
C ILE A 93 -18.21 2.84 -5.07
N LEU A 94 -17.82 3.00 -3.79
CA LEU A 94 -18.45 2.28 -2.67
C LEU A 94 -19.94 2.65 -2.51
N CYS A 95 -20.31 3.91 -2.74
CA CYS A 95 -21.71 4.34 -2.73
C CYS A 95 -22.50 3.78 -3.92
N GLU A 96 -21.93 3.79 -5.13
CA GLU A 96 -22.55 3.23 -6.33
C GLU A 96 -22.75 1.71 -6.23
N MET A 97 -21.84 1.01 -5.55
CA MET A 97 -21.98 -0.41 -5.23
C MET A 97 -23.09 -0.70 -4.20
N GLY A 98 -23.65 0.32 -3.55
CA GLY A 98 -24.68 0.19 -2.51
C GLY A 98 -24.16 -0.37 -1.18
N VAL A 99 -22.85 -0.42 -1.00
CA VAL A 99 -22.19 -0.97 0.21
C VAL A 99 -21.79 0.10 1.22
N LEU A 100 -21.86 1.37 0.85
CA LEU A 100 -21.59 2.53 1.71
C LEU A 100 -22.64 3.60 1.46
N TRP A 101 -23.22 4.18 2.51
CA TRP A 101 -24.17 5.27 2.34
C TRP A 101 -23.43 6.61 2.19
N PRO A 102 -23.90 7.53 1.32
CA PRO A 102 -23.25 8.84 1.11
C PRO A 102 -23.09 9.66 2.40
N GLU A 103 -24.03 9.51 3.33
CA GLU A 103 -24.02 10.17 4.64
C GLU A 103 -22.85 9.68 5.50
N ASP A 104 -22.61 8.36 5.56
CA ASP A 104 -21.50 7.78 6.30
C ASP A 104 -20.15 8.17 5.68
N LEU A 105 -20.08 8.17 4.34
CA LEU A 105 -18.90 8.67 3.62
C LEU A 105 -18.59 10.12 4.00
N LYS A 106 -19.62 10.97 4.06
CA LYS A 106 -19.48 12.37 4.44
C LYS A 106 -18.96 12.51 5.87
N THR A 107 -19.48 11.72 6.82
CA THR A 107 -18.99 11.71 8.21
C THR A 107 -17.50 11.39 8.29
N VAL A 108 -17.01 10.42 7.52
CA VAL A 108 -15.58 10.07 7.53
C VAL A 108 -14.69 11.11 6.85
N LEU A 109 -15.22 11.85 5.87
CA LEU A 109 -14.48 12.88 5.13
C LEU A 109 -14.43 14.24 5.85
N GLU A 110 -15.46 14.59 6.63
CA GLU A 110 -15.55 15.88 7.33
C GLU A 110 -14.87 15.89 8.70
N GLU A 111 -14.43 14.72 9.17
CA GLU A 111 -13.78 14.63 10.46
C GLU A 111 -12.38 15.26 10.46
N PRO A 112 -12.10 16.13 11.45
CA PRO A 112 -10.75 16.65 11.65
C PRO A 112 -9.82 15.48 12.01
N GLU A 113 -8.63 15.51 11.42
CA GLU A 113 -7.58 14.55 11.71
C GLU A 113 -7.17 14.72 13.19
N GLU A 114 -7.70 13.88 14.07
CA GLU A 114 -7.18 13.79 15.44
C GLU A 114 -5.73 13.31 15.34
N GLN A 115 -4.82 14.28 15.51
CA GLN A 115 -3.39 14.08 15.67
C GLN A 115 -3.17 13.09 16.81
N THR A 116 -2.93 11.83 16.45
CA THR A 116 -2.43 10.84 17.40
C THR A 116 -0.93 11.08 17.51
N GLY A 117 -0.54 11.68 18.64
CA GLY A 117 0.85 12.00 18.98
C GLY A 117 1.66 10.82 19.52
#